data_AF-A0A656Y1R3-F1
#
_entry.id   AF-A0A656Y1R3-F1
#
_cell.length_a   1.000
_cell.length_b   1.000
_cell.length_c   1.000
_cell.angle_alpha   90.00
_cell.angle_beta   90.00
_cell.angle_gamma   90.00
#
_symmetry.space_group_name_H-M   'P 1'
#
loop_
_entity.id
_entity.type
_entity.pdbx_description
1 polymer ?
#
loop_
_entity_poly.entity_id
_entity_poly.type
_entity_poly.pdbx_seq_one_letter_code
_entity_poly.pdbx_strand_id
1 'polypeptide(L)'
;MDGASWRVGELAEVSGLTVRTLHHYDDIGLLTPERTAAGHRVYRREQVERLYRISVLRRFGASLDDIATALDDPTWSLDGALRSHLASLEDQVLRMERLLHRLTDARADEPIERADEDVCRRLLAVLEDTAVTAIEPLRRVAVLVYADLEAAHRHLVEVFGLEPGPLHRADDGVVVHAEVRTADGVVMLHRVAPEWGLASPAALGAATGMLVVTVQDVDAHHAAVVARGGTISFPPADQPYGVREYGALGPEGEPWSFWAPLRLRPE
;
A
#
# COMPACT_ATOMS: atom_id res chain seq x y z
N MET A 1 -27.64 -20.69 27.20
CA MET A 1 -26.56 -19.69 27.26
C MET A 1 -27.12 -18.41 26.69
N ASP A 2 -27.16 -17.37 27.51
CA ASP A 2 -28.16 -16.29 27.45
C ASP A 2 -28.19 -15.50 26.15
N GLY A 3 -29.40 -15.36 25.58
CA GLY A 3 -29.68 -14.54 24.42
C GLY A 3 -29.67 -13.06 24.80
N ALA A 4 -28.48 -12.47 24.85
CA ALA A 4 -28.32 -11.04 25.05
C ALA A 4 -29.07 -10.28 23.93
N SER A 5 -29.99 -9.41 24.34
CA SER A 5 -30.74 -8.53 23.44
C SER A 5 -30.53 -7.10 23.91
N TRP A 6 -30.17 -6.22 22.99
CA TRP A 6 -29.88 -4.82 23.26
C TRP A 6 -31.05 -3.95 22.87
N ARG A 7 -31.43 -3.00 23.73
CA ARG A 7 -32.31 -1.90 23.34
C ARG A 7 -31.53 -0.91 22.46
N VAL A 8 -32.26 -0.09 21.70
CA VAL A 8 -31.62 0.89 20.79
C VAL A 8 -30.64 1.84 21.50
N GLY A 9 -30.93 2.24 22.74
CA GLY A 9 -30.04 3.10 23.53
C GLY A 9 -28.77 2.37 23.97
N GLU A 10 -28.90 1.14 24.45
CA GLU A 10 -27.76 0.30 24.86
C GLU A 10 -26.87 -0.03 23.67
N LEU A 11 -27.47 -0.32 22.50
CA LEU A 11 -26.71 -0.59 21.28
C LEU A 11 -25.98 0.65 20.77
N ALA A 12 -26.60 1.83 20.85
CA ALA A 12 -25.97 3.10 20.50
C ALA A 12 -24.73 3.37 21.36
N GLU A 13 -24.85 3.16 22.68
CA GLU A 13 -23.75 3.34 23.63
C GLU A 13 -22.59 2.36 23.35
N VAL A 14 -22.89 1.07 23.17
CA VAL A 14 -21.86 0.04 22.94
C VAL A 14 -21.20 0.15 21.57
N SER A 15 -21.94 0.58 20.53
CA SER A 15 -21.40 0.74 19.18
C SER A 15 -20.74 2.09 18.92
N GLY A 16 -20.89 3.06 19.82
CA GLY A 16 -20.46 4.44 19.62
C GLY A 16 -21.24 5.20 18.54
N LEU A 17 -22.39 4.65 18.10
CA LEU A 17 -23.26 5.28 17.12
C LEU A 17 -24.41 6.03 17.81
N THR A 18 -24.99 7.01 17.12
CA THR A 18 -26.16 7.69 17.66
C THR A 18 -27.43 6.84 17.47
N VAL A 19 -28.40 6.97 18.38
CA VAL A 19 -29.76 6.38 18.19
C VAL A 19 -30.37 6.80 16.86
N ARG A 20 -30.12 8.04 16.42
CA ARG A 20 -30.56 8.55 15.12
C ARG A 20 -29.95 7.76 13.95
N THR A 21 -28.68 7.38 14.04
CA THR A 21 -28.02 6.54 13.03
C THR A 21 -28.64 5.15 12.98
N LEU A 22 -28.93 4.55 14.13
CA LEU A 22 -29.58 3.23 14.18
C LEU A 22 -31.01 3.26 13.63
N HIS A 23 -31.78 4.32 13.92
CA HIS A 23 -33.09 4.51 13.29
C HIS A 23 -32.97 4.72 11.78
N HIS A 24 -32.00 5.50 11.32
CA HIS A 24 -31.78 5.68 9.89
C HIS A 24 -31.46 4.34 9.20
N TYR A 25 -30.65 3.47 9.81
CA TYR A 25 -30.37 2.15 9.28
C TYR A 25 -31.59 1.22 9.26
N ASP A 26 -32.48 1.33 10.25
CA ASP A 26 -33.79 0.66 10.25
C ASP A 26 -34.67 1.17 9.10
N ASP A 27 -34.78 2.49 8.93
CA ASP A 27 -35.62 3.15 7.92
C ASP A 27 -35.23 2.76 6.48
N ILE A 28 -33.94 2.60 6.21
CA ILE A 28 -33.42 2.17 4.90
C ILE A 28 -33.29 0.64 4.77
N GLY A 29 -33.70 -0.13 5.78
CA GLY A 29 -33.62 -1.59 5.79
C GLY A 29 -32.22 -2.18 5.95
N LEU A 30 -31.21 -1.35 6.21
CA LEU A 30 -29.82 -1.78 6.36
C LEU A 30 -29.59 -2.55 7.67
N LEU A 31 -30.31 -2.19 8.74
CA LEU A 31 -30.29 -2.90 10.01
C LEU A 31 -31.68 -2.96 10.63
N THR A 32 -32.38 -4.09 10.45
CA THR A 32 -33.75 -4.25 10.94
C THR A 32 -33.78 -4.80 12.37
N PRO A 33 -34.35 -4.08 13.35
CA PRO A 33 -34.55 -4.56 14.70
C PRO A 33 -35.71 -5.56 14.79
N GLU A 34 -35.67 -6.40 15.81
CA GLU A 34 -36.87 -7.09 16.26
C GLU A 34 -37.70 -6.18 17.17
N ARG A 35 -38.98 -6.53 17.36
CA ARG A 35 -39.88 -5.79 18.25
C ARG A 35 -40.33 -6.68 19.39
N THR A 36 -40.25 -6.12 20.60
CA THR A 36 -40.86 -6.72 21.80
C THR A 36 -42.39 -6.70 21.69
N ALA A 37 -43.08 -7.48 22.55
CA ALA A 37 -44.55 -7.46 22.65
C ALA A 37 -45.13 -6.06 22.96
N ALA A 38 -44.34 -5.18 23.60
CA ALA A 38 -44.68 -3.79 23.89
C ALA A 38 -44.31 -2.81 22.75
N GLY A 39 -43.85 -3.30 21.59
CA GLY A 39 -43.53 -2.50 20.41
C GLY A 39 -42.13 -1.87 20.37
N HIS A 40 -41.31 -2.03 21.43
CA HIS A 40 -39.95 -1.49 21.51
C HIS A 40 -38.98 -2.26 20.62
N ARG A 41 -38.05 -1.53 19.97
CA ARG A 41 -36.94 -2.08 19.16
C ARG A 41 -35.92 -2.79 20.03
N VAL A 42 -35.57 -4.01 19.64
CA VAL A 42 -34.55 -4.86 20.27
C VAL A 42 -33.69 -5.51 19.20
N TYR A 43 -32.39 -5.57 19.47
CA TYR A 43 -31.39 -6.14 18.58
C TYR A 43 -30.82 -7.39 19.25
N ARG A 44 -30.78 -8.50 18.52
CA ARG A 44 -30.10 -9.73 18.95
C ARG A 44 -28.70 -9.78 18.34
N ARG A 45 -27.99 -10.87 18.65
CA ARG A 45 -26.61 -11.08 18.26
C ARG A 45 -26.40 -10.94 16.76
N GLU A 46 -27.32 -11.44 15.94
CA GLU A 46 -27.25 -11.40 14.48
C GLU A 46 -27.27 -9.96 13.96
N GLN A 47 -28.14 -9.11 14.54
CA GLN A 47 -28.17 -7.69 14.20
C GLN A 47 -26.91 -6.97 14.68
N VAL A 48 -26.36 -7.33 15.85
CA VAL A 48 -25.09 -6.74 16.33
C VAL A 48 -23.93 -7.13 15.42
N GLU A 49 -23.85 -8.38 14.97
CA GLU A 49 -22.84 -8.84 14.02
C GLU A 49 -22.98 -8.12 12.66
N ARG A 50 -24.21 -7.93 12.17
CA ARG A 50 -24.47 -7.12 10.97
C ARG A 50 -24.03 -5.67 11.18
N LEU A 51 -24.35 -5.07 12.33
CA LEU A 51 -23.93 -3.71 12.66
C LEU A 51 -22.40 -3.56 12.71
N TYR A 52 -21.68 -4.56 13.24
CA TYR A 52 -20.22 -4.56 13.22
C TYR A 52 -19.68 -4.52 11.78
N ARG A 53 -20.24 -5.34 10.88
CA ARG A 53 -19.84 -5.34 9.47
C ARG A 53 -20.14 -4.00 8.78
N ILE A 54 -21.31 -3.40 9.05
CA ILE A 54 -21.67 -2.05 8.56
C ILE A 54 -20.62 -1.04 9.03
N SER A 55 -20.28 -1.04 10.32
CA SER A 55 -19.32 -0.10 10.91
C SER A 55 -17.92 -0.24 10.31
N VAL A 56 -17.45 -1.47 10.10
CA VAL A 56 -16.16 -1.75 9.47
C VAL A 56 -16.13 -1.23 8.04
N LEU A 57 -17.13 -1.59 7.21
CA LEU A 57 -17.19 -1.15 5.81
C LEU A 57 -17.36 0.37 5.69
N ARG A 58 -18.12 0.99 6.59
CA ARG A 58 -18.29 2.44 6.60
C ARG A 58 -17.00 3.17 6.96
N ARG A 59 -16.17 2.58 7.83
CA ARG A 59 -14.83 3.12 8.16
C ARG A 59 -13.87 3.02 6.97
N PHE A 60 -14.09 2.06 6.07
CA PHE A 60 -13.43 1.97 4.77
C PHE A 60 -14.15 2.77 3.67
N GLY A 61 -14.94 3.79 4.03
CA GLY A 61 -15.50 4.73 3.06
C GLY A 61 -16.59 4.18 2.13
N ALA A 62 -17.05 2.94 2.31
CA ALA A 62 -18.12 2.38 1.48
C ALA A 62 -19.43 3.16 1.66
N SER A 63 -20.18 3.35 0.57
CA SER A 63 -21.51 3.97 0.63
C SER A 63 -22.51 3.05 1.35
N LEU A 64 -23.62 3.59 1.87
CA LEU A 64 -24.61 2.74 2.55
C LEU A 64 -25.29 1.76 1.58
N ASP A 65 -25.41 2.13 0.30
CA ASP A 65 -25.99 1.30 -0.76
C ASP A 65 -25.05 0.14 -1.13
N ASP A 66 -23.74 0.41 -1.21
CA ASP A 66 -22.73 -0.65 -1.43
C ASP A 66 -22.69 -1.61 -0.25
N ILE A 67 -22.80 -1.08 0.98
CA ILE A 67 -22.86 -1.88 2.20
C ILE A 67 -24.11 -2.77 2.23
N ALA A 68 -25.28 -2.25 1.82
CA ALA A 68 -26.50 -3.03 1.74
C ALA A 68 -26.35 -4.18 0.73
N THR A 69 -25.89 -3.87 -0.48
CA THR A 69 -25.64 -4.85 -1.55
C THR A 69 -24.67 -5.93 -1.10
N ALA A 70 -23.58 -5.53 -0.44
CA ALA A 70 -22.57 -6.40 0.11
C ALA A 70 -23.09 -7.36 1.18
N LEU A 71 -23.94 -6.89 2.10
CA LEU A 71 -24.41 -7.70 3.21
C LEU A 71 -25.55 -8.63 2.84
N ASP A 72 -26.20 -8.39 1.69
CA ASP A 72 -27.33 -9.18 1.20
C ASP A 72 -26.93 -10.19 0.11
N ASP A 73 -25.72 -10.07 -0.45
CA ASP A 73 -25.13 -11.04 -1.38
C ASP A 73 -24.43 -12.18 -0.61
N PRO A 74 -24.91 -13.44 -0.70
CA PRO A 74 -24.31 -14.58 -0.01
C PRO A 74 -22.93 -14.98 -0.56
N THR A 75 -22.53 -14.48 -1.73
CA THR A 75 -21.19 -14.68 -2.31
C THR A 75 -20.22 -13.56 -1.96
N TRP A 76 -20.71 -12.48 -1.34
CA TRP A 76 -19.88 -11.37 -0.93
C TRP A 76 -18.93 -11.74 0.21
N SER A 77 -17.71 -11.21 0.13
CA SER A 77 -16.69 -11.41 1.16
C SER A 77 -16.08 -10.07 1.56
N LEU A 78 -15.80 -9.91 2.86
CA LEU A 78 -15.08 -8.76 3.41
C LEU A 78 -13.72 -8.60 2.70
N ASP A 79 -13.04 -9.70 2.44
CA ASP A 79 -11.76 -9.75 1.75
C ASP A 79 -11.86 -9.23 0.29
N GLY A 80 -12.91 -9.60 -0.44
CA GLY A 80 -13.20 -9.03 -1.76
C GLY A 80 -13.48 -7.53 -1.73
N ALA A 81 -14.25 -7.05 -0.75
CA ALA A 81 -14.53 -5.63 -0.58
C ALA A 81 -13.29 -4.83 -0.20
N LEU A 82 -12.44 -5.37 0.68
CA LEU A 82 -11.15 -4.77 1.04
C LEU A 82 -10.23 -4.65 -0.17
N ARG A 83 -10.14 -5.70 -1.01
CA ARG A 83 -9.37 -5.64 -2.27
C ARG A 83 -9.88 -4.56 -3.21
N SER A 84 -11.20 -4.49 -3.44
CA SER A 84 -11.78 -3.47 -4.33
C SER A 84 -11.56 -2.05 -3.80
N HIS A 85 -11.65 -1.85 -2.48
CA HIS A 85 -11.38 -0.55 -1.87
C HIS A 85 -9.90 -0.17 -1.93
N LEU A 86 -9.00 -1.12 -1.66
CA LEU A 86 -7.56 -0.92 -1.79
C LEU A 86 -7.21 -0.48 -3.22
N ALA A 87 -7.71 -1.20 -4.23
CA ALA A 87 -7.52 -0.83 -5.63
C ALA A 87 -8.04 0.58 -5.94
N SER A 88 -9.21 0.97 -5.41
CA SER A 88 -9.76 2.32 -5.58
C SER A 88 -8.92 3.41 -4.91
N LEU A 89 -8.32 3.11 -3.75
CA LEU A 89 -7.45 4.04 -3.03
C LEU A 89 -6.10 4.19 -3.72
N GLU A 90 -5.52 3.10 -4.22
CA GLU A 90 -4.32 3.12 -5.05
C GLU A 90 -4.54 4.00 -6.29
N ASP A 91 -5.69 3.83 -6.95
CA ASP A 91 -6.14 4.68 -8.05
C ASP A 91 -6.30 6.16 -7.65
N GLN A 92 -6.75 6.43 -6.43
CA GLN A 92 -6.87 7.79 -5.91
C GLN A 92 -5.51 8.42 -5.62
N VAL A 93 -4.58 7.66 -5.01
CA VAL A 93 -3.20 8.08 -4.77
C VAL A 93 -2.55 8.45 -6.10
N LEU A 94 -2.69 7.59 -7.10
CA LEU A 94 -2.27 7.84 -8.48
C LEU A 94 -2.80 9.15 -9.06
N ARG A 95 -4.11 9.38 -8.93
CA ARG A 95 -4.73 10.65 -9.38
C ARG A 95 -4.15 11.85 -8.65
N MET A 96 -3.92 11.73 -7.34
CA MET A 96 -3.39 12.80 -6.51
C MET A 96 -1.92 13.11 -6.83
N GLU A 97 -1.09 12.09 -7.01
CA GLU A 97 0.31 12.22 -7.44
C GLU A 97 0.41 12.93 -8.79
N ARG A 98 -0.42 12.54 -9.76
CA ARG A 98 -0.49 13.21 -11.06
C ARG A 98 -0.85 14.69 -10.93
N LEU A 99 -1.82 15.02 -10.07
CA LEU A 99 -2.18 16.42 -9.81
C LEU A 99 -1.01 17.19 -9.18
N LEU A 100 -0.34 16.60 -8.19
CA LEU A 100 0.80 17.19 -7.52
C LEU A 100 1.95 17.46 -8.50
N HIS A 101 2.25 16.51 -9.39
CA HIS A 101 3.27 16.67 -10.42
C HIS A 101 2.92 17.82 -11.37
N ARG A 102 1.70 17.84 -11.93
CA ARG A 102 1.24 18.94 -12.80
C ARG A 102 1.32 20.31 -12.14
N LEU A 103 0.94 20.41 -10.87
CA LEU A 103 1.02 21.67 -10.11
C LEU A 103 2.46 22.08 -9.83
N THR A 104 3.37 21.12 -9.69
CA THR A 104 4.80 21.37 -9.48
C THR A 104 5.45 21.86 -10.77
N ASP A 105 5.16 21.22 -11.91
CA ASP A 105 5.66 21.62 -13.22
C ASP A 105 5.12 23.00 -13.62
N ALA A 106 3.82 23.24 -13.43
CA ALA A 106 3.21 24.54 -13.65
C ALA A 106 3.79 25.65 -12.75
N ARG A 107 4.43 25.30 -11.63
CA ARG A 107 5.14 26.25 -10.75
C ARG A 107 6.60 26.44 -11.14
N ALA A 108 7.25 25.46 -11.77
CA ALA A 108 8.67 25.49 -12.10
C ALA A 108 9.00 26.41 -13.31
N ASP A 109 8.02 26.67 -14.17
CA ASP A 109 8.12 27.71 -15.21
C ASP A 109 7.85 29.11 -14.63
N GLU A 110 8.87 29.90 -14.29
CA GLU A 110 8.69 31.33 -13.93
C GLU A 110 9.80 32.21 -14.54
N PRO A 111 9.50 33.48 -14.92
CA PRO A 111 9.27 34.53 -13.92
C PRO A 111 8.02 35.41 -14.11
N ILE A 112 7.58 35.94 -12.97
CA ILE A 112 6.69 37.09 -12.77
C ILE A 112 7.07 38.24 -13.72
N GLU A 113 6.36 38.41 -14.84
CA GLU A 113 6.09 39.70 -15.48
C GLU A 113 5.19 39.53 -16.73
N ARG A 114 3.93 39.98 -16.60
CA ARG A 114 2.87 40.21 -17.62
C ARG A 114 1.72 39.18 -17.73
N ALA A 115 0.73 39.41 -16.85
CA ALA A 115 -0.71 39.66 -17.09
C ALA A 115 -1.55 38.67 -17.93
N ASP A 116 -2.44 37.97 -17.20
CA ASP A 116 -3.76 37.40 -17.52
C ASP A 116 -3.94 36.40 -18.68
N GLU A 117 -3.26 36.56 -19.83
CA GLU A 117 -3.43 35.65 -20.98
C GLU A 117 -2.70 34.31 -20.76
N ASP A 118 -1.73 34.28 -19.86
CA ASP A 118 -0.90 33.11 -19.56
C ASP A 118 -1.55 32.16 -18.53
N VAL A 119 -2.47 32.67 -17.71
CA VAL A 119 -3.16 31.88 -16.67
C VAL A 119 -4.14 30.89 -17.31
N CYS A 120 -4.92 31.33 -18.31
CA CYS A 120 -5.82 30.43 -19.05
C CYS A 120 -5.04 29.37 -19.83
N ARG A 121 -3.88 29.71 -20.40
CA ARG A 121 -3.00 28.75 -21.10
C ARG A 121 -2.39 27.72 -20.14
N ARG A 122 -1.93 28.14 -18.97
CA ARG A 122 -1.44 27.24 -17.91
C ARG A 122 -2.55 26.33 -17.38
N LEU A 123 -3.75 26.88 -17.14
CA LEU A 123 -4.92 26.08 -16.75
C LEU A 123 -5.32 25.09 -17.85
N LEU A 124 -5.28 25.50 -19.12
CA LEU A 124 -5.55 24.63 -20.26
C LEU A 124 -4.49 23.53 -20.38
N ALA A 125 -3.20 23.80 -20.17
CA ALA A 125 -2.16 22.76 -20.14
C ALA A 125 -2.37 21.73 -19.00
N VAL A 126 -2.81 22.20 -17.82
CA VAL A 126 -3.21 21.31 -16.70
C VAL A 126 -4.45 20.47 -17.03
N LEU A 127 -5.31 20.93 -17.96
CA LEU A 127 -6.55 20.28 -18.38
C LEU A 127 -6.40 19.43 -19.65
N GLU A 128 -5.52 19.77 -20.58
CA GLU A 128 -5.33 19.13 -21.90
C GLU A 128 -4.49 17.85 -21.81
N ASP A 129 -3.61 17.73 -20.81
CA ASP A 129 -2.83 16.51 -20.52
C ASP A 129 -3.68 15.42 -19.81
N THR A 130 -5.00 15.50 -19.91
CA THR A 130 -5.95 14.49 -19.44
C THR A 130 -6.16 13.36 -20.43
N ALA A 131 -5.64 13.48 -21.67
CA ALA A 131 -5.76 12.49 -22.72
C ALA A 131 -4.40 11.86 -23.06
N VAL A 132 -4.15 10.65 -22.54
CA VAL A 132 -3.02 9.76 -22.88
C VAL A 132 -1.70 10.20 -22.24
N THR A 133 -1.22 9.60 -21.14
CA THR A 133 -0.84 8.18 -21.02
C THR A 133 -0.89 7.82 -19.53
N ALA A 134 -1.20 6.57 -19.20
CA ALA A 134 -1.06 6.05 -17.84
C ALA A 134 0.39 6.24 -17.35
N ILE A 135 0.66 7.35 -16.66
CA ILE A 135 1.80 7.41 -15.76
C ILE A 135 1.34 6.57 -14.57
N GLU A 136 1.91 5.37 -14.49
CA GLU A 136 1.98 4.53 -13.29
C GLU A 136 2.36 5.40 -12.08
N PRO A 137 2.18 4.96 -10.82
CA PRO A 137 2.59 5.77 -9.68
C PRO A 137 4.04 6.17 -9.87
N LEU A 138 4.49 7.26 -9.26
CA LEU A 138 5.92 7.61 -9.24
C LEU A 138 6.68 6.48 -8.54
N ARG A 139 6.94 5.40 -9.28
CA ARG A 139 7.62 4.20 -8.85
C ARG A 139 9.08 4.55 -8.91
N ARG A 140 9.74 4.55 -7.76
CA ARG A 140 11.20 4.63 -7.75
C ARG A 140 11.72 3.44 -8.55
N VAL A 141 12.44 3.73 -9.64
CA VAL A 141 13.18 2.72 -10.39
C VAL A 141 14.63 2.79 -9.95
N ALA A 142 15.13 1.71 -9.35
CA ALA A 142 16.54 1.52 -9.08
C ALA A 142 17.10 0.47 -10.05
N VAL A 143 18.34 0.65 -10.51
CA VAL A 143 19.05 -0.36 -11.29
C VAL A 143 20.23 -0.85 -10.46
N LEU A 144 20.27 -2.15 -10.19
CA LEU A 144 21.37 -2.82 -9.50
C LEU A 144 22.07 -3.77 -10.47
N VAL A 145 23.39 -3.91 -10.32
CA VAL A 145 24.21 -4.72 -11.22
C VAL A 145 24.70 -5.96 -10.50
N TYR A 146 24.44 -7.13 -11.07
CA TYR A 146 24.90 -8.42 -10.53
C TYR A 146 25.61 -9.26 -11.58
N ALA A 147 26.57 -10.07 -11.13
CA ALA A 147 27.28 -11.02 -11.97
C ALA A 147 26.39 -12.23 -12.34
N ASP A 148 25.51 -12.65 -11.43
CA ASP A 148 24.52 -13.70 -11.64
C ASP A 148 23.11 -13.18 -11.32
N LEU A 149 22.36 -12.83 -12.38
CA LEU A 149 21.02 -12.27 -12.25
C LEU A 149 20.01 -13.28 -11.69
N GLU A 150 20.16 -14.58 -11.98
CA GLU A 150 19.24 -15.59 -11.47
C GLU A 150 19.45 -15.83 -9.97
N ALA A 151 20.71 -15.94 -9.55
CA ALA A 151 21.04 -16.08 -8.14
C ALA A 151 20.63 -14.84 -7.35
N ALA A 152 20.86 -13.64 -7.91
CA ALA A 152 20.45 -12.39 -7.28
C ALA A 152 18.93 -12.29 -7.15
N HIS A 153 18.19 -12.50 -8.24
CA HIS A 153 16.72 -12.48 -8.23
C HIS A 153 16.15 -13.48 -7.21
N ARG A 154 16.64 -14.72 -7.24
CA ARG A 154 16.23 -15.77 -6.30
C ARG A 154 16.47 -15.35 -4.86
N HIS A 155 17.65 -14.82 -4.54
CA HIS A 155 17.94 -14.37 -3.17
C HIS A 155 17.02 -13.22 -2.74
N LEU A 156 16.81 -12.22 -3.60
CA LEU A 156 15.94 -11.07 -3.29
C LEU A 156 14.47 -11.50 -3.07
N VAL A 157 14.00 -12.50 -3.81
CA VAL A 157 12.63 -13.03 -3.65
C VAL A 157 12.55 -14.00 -2.47
N GLU A 158 13.39 -15.03 -2.46
CA GLU A 158 13.28 -16.13 -1.50
C GLU A 158 13.82 -15.74 -0.12
N VAL A 159 14.91 -14.99 -0.01
CA VAL A 159 15.49 -14.60 1.27
C VAL A 159 14.85 -13.32 1.78
N PHE A 160 14.92 -12.24 0.99
CA PHE A 160 14.39 -10.93 1.38
C PHE A 160 12.87 -10.81 1.27
N GLY A 161 12.19 -11.75 0.60
CA GLY A 161 10.73 -11.73 0.50
C GLY A 161 10.19 -10.59 -0.36
N LEU A 162 10.99 -10.07 -1.31
CA LEU A 162 10.51 -9.08 -2.28
C LEU A 162 9.58 -9.75 -3.30
N GLU A 163 8.64 -8.98 -3.85
CA GLU A 163 7.71 -9.52 -4.84
C GLU A 163 8.46 -9.79 -6.16
N PRO A 164 8.29 -10.96 -6.79
CA PRO A 164 8.97 -11.28 -8.03
C PRO A 164 8.47 -10.45 -9.19
N GLY A 165 9.39 -9.86 -9.96
CA GLY A 165 9.16 -9.32 -11.29
C GLY A 165 9.65 -10.27 -12.40
N PRO A 166 9.50 -9.87 -13.67
CA PRO A 166 9.90 -10.69 -14.81
C PRO A 166 11.41 -10.95 -14.87
N LEU A 167 11.78 -12.11 -15.44
CA LEU A 167 13.12 -12.50 -15.83
C LEU A 167 13.17 -12.53 -17.36
N HIS A 168 13.92 -11.62 -17.97
CA HIS A 168 14.07 -11.54 -19.42
C HIS A 168 15.33 -12.28 -19.85
N ARG A 169 15.14 -13.20 -20.80
CA ARG A 169 16.21 -14.03 -21.36
C ARG A 169 16.47 -13.62 -22.81
N ALA A 170 17.73 -13.68 -23.20
CA ALA A 170 18.12 -13.62 -24.61
C ALA A 170 17.80 -14.96 -25.31
N ASP A 171 17.95 -14.98 -26.64
CA ASP A 171 17.66 -16.16 -27.47
C ASP A 171 18.50 -17.39 -27.10
N ASP A 172 19.66 -17.18 -26.50
CA ASP A 172 20.56 -18.23 -25.98
C ASP A 172 20.16 -18.76 -24.60
N GLY A 173 19.08 -18.23 -24.01
CA GLY A 173 18.54 -18.63 -22.72
C GLY A 173 19.16 -17.91 -21.51
N VAL A 174 20.18 -17.07 -21.71
CA VAL A 174 20.85 -16.33 -20.63
C VAL A 174 19.96 -15.19 -20.15
N VAL A 175 19.81 -15.03 -18.84
CA VAL A 175 19.10 -13.87 -18.26
C VAL A 175 19.92 -12.62 -18.48
N VAL A 176 19.31 -11.62 -19.12
CA VAL A 176 19.95 -10.33 -19.44
C VAL A 176 19.39 -9.18 -18.61
N HIS A 177 18.18 -9.34 -18.08
CA HIS A 177 17.50 -8.38 -17.22
C HIS A 177 16.54 -9.11 -16.29
N ALA A 178 16.40 -8.65 -15.06
CA ALA A 178 15.42 -9.18 -14.12
C ALA A 178 14.83 -8.06 -13.28
N GLU A 179 13.70 -8.32 -12.62
CA GLU A 179 13.05 -7.33 -11.77
C GLU A 179 12.57 -7.94 -10.46
N VAL A 180 12.63 -7.15 -9.39
CA VAL A 180 11.90 -7.38 -8.15
C VAL A 180 11.14 -6.11 -7.78
N ARG A 181 10.01 -6.26 -7.08
CA ARG A 181 9.16 -5.14 -6.69
C ARG A 181 9.21 -4.92 -5.18
N THR A 182 9.21 -3.66 -4.80
CA THR A 182 9.01 -3.19 -3.43
C THR A 182 7.65 -2.53 -3.31
N ALA A 183 7.22 -2.21 -2.09
CA ALA A 183 5.95 -1.52 -1.87
C ALA A 183 5.89 -0.14 -2.58
N ASP A 184 7.04 0.48 -2.82
CA ASP A 184 7.21 1.84 -3.31
C ASP A 184 7.95 1.95 -4.65
N GLY A 185 8.28 0.83 -5.32
CA GLY A 185 9.08 0.87 -6.53
C GLY A 185 9.41 -0.47 -7.18
N VAL A 186 10.28 -0.37 -8.19
CA VAL A 186 10.83 -1.51 -8.94
C VAL A 186 12.36 -1.46 -8.87
N VAL A 187 12.97 -2.59 -8.56
CA VAL A 187 14.42 -2.77 -8.63
C VAL A 187 14.71 -3.63 -9.86
N MET A 188 15.27 -2.99 -10.88
CA MET A 188 15.78 -3.63 -12.07
C MET A 188 17.17 -4.21 -11.79
N LEU A 189 17.41 -5.44 -12.22
CA LEU A 189 18.67 -6.14 -12.10
C LEU A 189 19.30 -6.23 -13.49
N HIS A 190 20.48 -5.63 -13.63
CA HIS A 190 21.22 -5.58 -14.87
C HIS A 190 22.48 -6.46 -14.77
N ARG A 191 22.83 -7.14 -15.87
CA ARG A 191 24.08 -7.90 -15.94
C ARG A 191 25.31 -7.00 -15.84
N VAL A 192 26.45 -7.55 -15.46
CA VAL A 192 27.74 -6.86 -15.67
C VAL A 192 27.91 -6.53 -17.16
N ALA A 193 28.24 -5.28 -17.47
CA ALA A 193 28.38 -4.75 -18.82
C ALA A 193 29.55 -3.74 -18.86
N PRO A 194 30.80 -4.21 -19.01
CA PRO A 194 31.98 -3.35 -19.04
C PRO A 194 31.93 -2.30 -20.16
N GLU A 195 31.25 -2.61 -21.27
CA GLU A 195 31.00 -1.69 -22.38
C GLU A 195 30.28 -0.41 -21.96
N TRP A 196 29.54 -0.44 -20.84
CA TRP A 196 28.81 0.68 -20.26
C TRP A 196 29.34 1.10 -18.88
N GLY A 197 30.49 0.54 -18.46
CA GLY A 197 31.07 0.80 -17.15
C GLY A 197 30.26 0.22 -15.98
N LEU A 198 29.42 -0.79 -16.23
CA LEU A 198 28.60 -1.44 -15.20
C LEU A 198 29.36 -2.63 -14.59
N ALA A 199 29.64 -2.55 -13.30
CA ALA A 199 30.30 -3.60 -12.52
C ALA A 199 29.46 -3.95 -11.29
N SER A 200 29.54 -5.21 -10.84
CA SER A 200 28.80 -5.68 -9.68
C SER A 200 29.57 -5.44 -8.38
N PRO A 201 28.89 -5.42 -7.21
CA PRO A 201 29.55 -5.28 -5.91
C PRO A 201 30.66 -6.30 -5.66
N ALA A 202 30.46 -7.57 -6.04
CA ALA A 202 31.49 -8.60 -5.88
C ALA A 202 32.74 -8.31 -6.73
N ALA A 203 32.56 -7.80 -7.96
CA ALA A 203 33.67 -7.44 -8.83
C ALA A 203 34.47 -6.23 -8.31
N LEU A 204 33.78 -5.27 -7.67
CA LEU A 204 34.40 -4.09 -7.10
C LEU A 204 35.00 -4.33 -5.70
N GLY A 205 34.55 -5.38 -4.99
CA GLY A 205 34.85 -5.60 -3.58
C GLY A 205 34.30 -4.50 -2.66
N ALA A 206 33.35 -3.70 -3.17
CA ALA A 206 32.75 -2.57 -2.51
C ALA A 206 31.37 -2.29 -3.09
N ALA A 207 30.47 -1.78 -2.25
CA ALA A 207 29.19 -1.23 -2.70
C ALA A 207 29.34 0.28 -2.95
N THR A 208 28.96 0.73 -4.14
CA THR A 208 28.96 2.16 -4.51
C THR A 208 27.65 2.87 -4.14
N GLY A 209 26.69 2.12 -3.58
CA GLY A 209 25.40 2.60 -3.10
C GLY A 209 24.73 1.56 -2.21
N MET A 210 23.63 1.96 -1.56
CA MET A 210 22.81 1.10 -0.70
C MET A 210 21.34 1.36 -1.00
N LEU A 211 20.53 0.31 -1.07
CA LEU A 211 19.09 0.45 -1.19
C LEU A 211 18.43 0.47 0.19
N VAL A 212 17.52 1.42 0.40
CA VAL A 212 16.64 1.48 1.57
C VAL A 212 15.23 1.14 1.11
N VAL A 213 14.65 0.09 1.69
CA VAL A 213 13.35 -0.46 1.30
C VAL A 213 12.34 -0.26 2.44
N THR A 214 11.18 0.27 2.09
CA THR A 214 10.06 0.41 3.03
C THR A 214 9.35 -0.93 3.21
N VAL A 215 9.23 -1.37 4.46
CA VAL A 215 8.48 -2.58 4.85
C VAL A 215 7.33 -2.23 5.79
N GLN A 216 6.33 -3.10 5.87
CA GLN A 216 5.17 -2.86 6.74
C GLN A 216 5.51 -3.04 8.23
N ASP A 217 6.36 -4.02 8.54
CA ASP A 217 6.77 -4.38 9.89
C ASP A 217 8.23 -4.86 9.86
N VAL A 218 9.11 -4.09 10.50
CA VAL A 218 10.57 -4.28 10.46
C VAL A 218 10.97 -5.53 11.23
N ASP A 219 10.36 -5.79 12.38
CA ASP A 219 10.70 -6.95 13.22
C ASP A 219 10.23 -8.25 12.57
N ALA A 220 9.01 -8.25 12.03
CA ALA A 220 8.46 -9.41 11.33
C ALA A 220 9.25 -9.72 10.05
N HIS A 221 9.62 -8.69 9.29
CA HIS A 221 10.44 -8.84 8.08
C HIS A 221 11.85 -9.35 8.43
N HIS A 222 12.52 -8.76 9.42
CA HIS A 222 13.81 -9.24 9.93
C HIS A 222 13.76 -10.71 10.36
N ALA A 223 12.78 -11.10 11.17
CA ALA A 223 12.65 -12.48 11.63
C ALA A 223 12.47 -13.46 10.46
N ALA A 224 11.71 -13.07 9.43
CA ALA A 224 11.54 -13.86 8.22
C ALA A 224 12.85 -13.98 7.43
N VAL A 225 13.61 -12.89 7.27
CA VAL A 225 14.92 -12.91 6.60
C VAL A 225 15.91 -13.82 7.32
N VAL A 226 15.98 -13.76 8.66
CA VAL A 226 16.83 -14.67 9.46
C VAL A 226 16.40 -16.13 9.27
N ALA A 227 15.10 -16.41 9.32
CA ALA A 227 14.59 -17.78 9.15
C ALA A 227 14.91 -18.38 7.76
N ARG A 228 15.11 -17.53 6.76
CA ARG A 228 15.46 -17.91 5.39
C ARG A 228 16.97 -17.88 5.13
N GLY A 229 17.78 -17.72 6.17
CA GLY A 229 19.25 -17.76 6.08
C GLY A 229 19.88 -16.45 5.60
N GLY A 230 19.16 -15.33 5.67
CA GLY A 230 19.71 -14.01 5.34
C GLY A 230 20.83 -13.60 6.30
N THR A 231 21.82 -12.87 5.77
CA THR A 231 22.94 -12.36 6.57
C THR A 231 22.60 -10.97 7.09
N ILE A 232 22.46 -10.83 8.40
CA ILE A 232 22.11 -9.56 9.06
C ILE A 232 23.39 -8.75 9.32
N SER A 233 23.42 -7.50 8.88
CA SER A 233 24.53 -6.58 9.14
C SER A 233 24.35 -5.82 10.45
N PHE A 234 23.12 -5.44 10.79
CA PHE A 234 22.75 -4.92 12.12
C PHE A 234 21.29 -5.25 12.46
N PRO A 235 20.96 -5.51 13.74
CA PRO A 235 19.63 -5.92 14.16
C PRO A 235 18.62 -4.75 14.17
N PRO A 236 17.29 -5.03 14.23
CA PRO A 236 16.26 -4.00 14.31
C PRO A 236 16.45 -3.02 15.48
N ALA A 237 16.52 -1.73 15.16
CA ALA A 237 16.69 -0.65 16.12
C ALA A 237 15.83 0.57 15.76
N ASP A 238 15.38 1.30 16.78
CA ASP A 238 14.72 2.60 16.60
C ASP A 238 15.80 3.67 16.40
N GLN A 239 15.62 4.50 15.37
CA GLN A 239 16.58 5.51 14.95
C GLN A 239 16.17 6.90 15.39
N PRO A 240 17.15 7.82 15.62
CA PRO A 240 16.87 9.18 16.07
C PRO A 240 16.05 10.01 15.06
N TYR A 241 15.99 9.59 13.80
CA TYR A 241 15.20 10.21 12.73
C TYR A 241 13.81 9.59 12.54
N GLY A 242 13.32 8.83 13.53
CA GLY A 242 11.89 8.48 13.63
C GLY A 242 11.45 7.21 12.90
N VAL A 243 12.38 6.31 12.60
CA VAL A 243 12.10 5.02 11.95
C VAL A 243 12.61 3.87 12.79
N ARG A 244 12.03 2.70 12.61
CA ARG A 244 12.63 1.43 12.98
C ARG A 244 13.32 0.88 11.75
N GLU A 245 14.55 0.38 11.87
CA GLU A 245 15.29 -0.18 10.72
C GLU A 245 16.18 -1.35 11.14
N TYR A 246 16.52 -2.22 10.18
CA TYR A 246 17.58 -3.20 10.29
C TYR A 246 18.34 -3.31 8.96
N GLY A 247 19.55 -3.86 9.01
CA GLY A 247 20.39 -4.05 7.84
C GLY A 247 20.66 -5.51 7.52
N ALA A 248 20.76 -5.83 6.24
CA ALA A 248 21.18 -7.14 5.73
C ALA A 248 22.22 -7.00 4.62
N LEU A 249 22.90 -8.10 4.29
CA LEU A 249 23.77 -8.20 3.14
C LEU A 249 23.04 -8.92 2.01
N GLY A 250 23.11 -8.33 0.82
CA GLY A 250 22.54 -8.87 -0.41
C GLY A 250 23.37 -10.00 -1.03
N PRO A 251 22.99 -10.43 -2.25
CA PRO A 251 23.56 -11.61 -2.91
C PRO A 251 25.07 -11.56 -3.10
N GLU A 252 25.65 -10.37 -3.26
CA GLU A 252 27.08 -10.15 -3.46
C GLU A 252 27.76 -9.46 -2.26
N GLY A 253 27.08 -9.44 -1.11
CA GLY A 253 27.61 -8.84 0.13
C GLY A 253 27.40 -7.32 0.23
N GLU A 254 26.68 -6.72 -0.72
CA GLU A 254 26.34 -5.31 -0.67
C GLU A 254 25.28 -5.00 0.40
N PRO A 255 25.30 -3.81 1.02
CA PRO A 255 24.38 -3.50 2.10
C PRO A 255 22.97 -3.22 1.57
N TRP A 256 21.98 -3.66 2.34
CA TRP A 256 20.56 -3.34 2.20
C TRP A 256 20.02 -2.88 3.55
N SER A 257 19.11 -1.90 3.55
CA SER A 257 18.39 -1.45 4.74
C SER A 257 16.88 -1.60 4.54
N PHE A 258 16.20 -2.06 5.58
CA PHE A 258 14.74 -2.19 5.61
C PHE A 258 14.19 -1.39 6.77
N TRP A 259 13.23 -0.51 6.50
CA TRP A 259 12.74 0.43 7.50
C TRP A 259 11.21 0.60 7.48
N ALA A 260 10.69 1.13 8.57
CA ALA A 260 9.32 1.64 8.66
C ALA A 260 9.25 2.81 9.65
N PRO A 261 8.34 3.78 9.46
CA PRO A 261 8.12 4.83 10.44
C PRO A 261 7.74 4.27 11.81
N LEU A 262 8.25 4.87 12.89
CA LEU A 262 7.78 4.52 14.23
C LEU A 262 6.30 4.87 14.34
N ARG A 263 5.47 3.90 14.73
CA ARG A 263 4.07 4.18 15.05
C ARG A 263 4.05 5.13 16.25
N LEU A 264 3.37 6.28 16.11
CA LEU A 264 3.07 7.16 17.23
C LEU A 264 2.40 6.30 18.31
N ARG A 265 3.06 6.11 19.45
CA ARG A 265 2.42 5.48 20.60
C ARG A 265 1.33 6.45 21.07
N PRO A 266 0.05 6.05 21.13
CA PRO A 266 -0.92 6.86 21.82
C PRO A 266 -0.47 6.98 23.28
N GLU A 267 -0.41 8.22 23.76
CA GLU A 267 -0.18 8.55 25.17
C GLU A 267 -1.29 7.98 26.08
#